data_AF-A0A0U5NVJ3-F1
#
_entry.id   AF-A0A0U5NVJ3-F1
#
_cell.length_a   1.000
_cell.length_b   1.000
_cell.length_c   1.000
_cell.angle_alpha   90.00
_cell.angle_beta   90.00
_cell.angle_gamma   90.00
#
_symmetry.space_group_name_H-M   'P 1'
#
loop_
_entity.id
_entity.type
_entity.pdbx_description
1 polymer ?
#
loop_
_entity_poly.entity_id
_entity_poly.type
_entity_poly.pdbx_seq_one_letter_code
_entity_poly.pdbx_strand_id
1 'polypeptide(L)'
;MQDEVNEKVISICINGGKISARILKNSLSKALVDIEQEEKRKQQNLRQRKNQRQHKKSMKKEQIKRQGAYKGKQSIRKLKAQNLELTNIAITGSNVKSFEKYARKYNIDYSLQKNRSAEPPQYFVFFKAKDVDSMTAAFKEYTGWQMKKSKKVSIRKKLSLAKERIAKHKQREKTKSKERDTAR
;
A
#
# COMPACT_ATOMS: atom_id res chain seq x y z
N MET A 1 24.51 65.80 70.40
CA MET A 1 24.28 65.94 68.94
C MET A 1 24.86 64.77 68.14
N GLN A 2 26.11 64.34 68.35
CA GLN A 2 26.70 63.23 67.58
C GLN A 2 26.05 61.86 67.86
N ASP A 3 25.68 61.56 69.11
CA ASP A 3 25.08 60.26 69.45
C ASP A 3 23.71 60.03 68.81
N GLU A 4 22.87 61.08 68.75
CA GLU A 4 21.54 61.03 68.15
C GLU A 4 21.60 60.85 66.62
N VAL A 5 22.65 61.38 65.98
CA VAL A 5 22.92 61.17 64.56
C VAL A 5 23.35 59.72 64.32
N ASN A 6 24.22 59.16 65.16
CA ASN A 6 24.65 57.77 65.06
C ASN A 6 23.49 56.78 65.24
N GLU A 7 22.61 57.02 66.21
CA GLU A 7 21.44 56.16 66.46
C GLU A 7 20.46 56.16 65.26
N LYS A 8 20.20 57.33 64.66
CA LYS A 8 19.38 57.45 63.44
C LYS A 8 20.02 56.71 62.26
N VAL A 9 21.33 56.83 62.06
CA VAL A 9 22.06 56.09 61.01
C VAL A 9 21.96 54.58 61.21
N ILE A 10 22.17 54.09 62.44
CA ILE A 10 22.04 52.66 62.77
C ILE A 10 20.61 52.17 62.51
N SER A 11 19.60 52.93 62.92
CA SER A 11 18.20 52.57 62.70
C SER A 11 17.84 52.47 61.22
N ILE A 12 18.36 53.38 60.38
CA ILE A 12 18.16 53.38 58.93
C ILE A 12 18.85 52.16 58.31
N CYS A 13 20.07 51.83 58.70
CA CYS A 13 20.79 50.65 58.20
C CYS A 13 20.06 49.34 58.53
N ILE A 14 19.58 49.20 59.77
CA ILE A 14 18.82 48.02 60.21
C ILE A 14 17.50 47.91 59.43
N ASN A 15 16.76 49.02 59.29
CA ASN A 15 15.49 49.02 58.57
C ASN A 15 15.68 48.80 57.06
N GLY A 16 16.69 49.41 56.47
CA GLY A 16 17.10 49.19 55.08
C GLY A 16 17.46 47.73 54.83
N GLY A 17 18.25 47.11 55.72
CA GLY A 17 18.57 45.68 55.66
C GLY A 17 17.33 44.78 55.72
N LYS A 18 16.37 45.07 56.62
CA LYS A 18 15.10 44.34 56.73
C LYS A 18 14.24 44.46 55.47
N ILE A 19 14.17 45.65 54.87
CA ILE A 19 13.40 45.89 53.64
C ILE A 19 14.04 45.14 52.47
N SER A 20 15.36 45.27 52.29
CA SER A 20 16.11 44.57 51.25
C SER A 20 15.96 43.06 51.36
N ALA A 21 16.05 42.50 52.56
CA ALA A 21 15.86 41.07 52.80
C ALA A 21 14.44 40.60 52.42
N ARG A 22 13.40 41.38 52.72
CA ARG A 22 12.01 41.06 52.33
C ARG A 22 11.82 41.11 50.82
N ILE A 23 12.36 42.13 50.15
CA ILE A 23 12.30 42.25 48.69
C ILE A 23 12.98 41.06 48.04
N LEU A 24 14.20 40.72 48.49
CA LEU A 24 14.97 39.60 47.96
C LEU A 24 14.27 38.26 48.20
N LYS A 25 13.71 38.04 49.39
CA LYS A 25 12.89 36.84 49.68
C LYS A 25 11.72 36.72 48.71
N ASN A 26 10.96 37.80 48.53
CA ASN A 26 9.79 37.80 47.65
C ASN A 26 10.16 37.60 46.18
N SER A 27 11.26 38.22 45.70
CA SER A 27 11.73 38.02 44.34
C SER A 27 12.18 36.58 44.08
N LEU A 28 12.88 35.97 45.02
CA LEU A 28 13.29 34.56 44.91
C LEU A 28 12.09 33.62 44.94
N SER A 29 11.14 33.82 45.87
CA SER A 29 9.91 33.03 45.91
C SER A 29 9.11 33.14 44.61
N LYS A 30 9.01 34.34 44.03
CA LYS A 30 8.34 34.55 42.75
C LYS A 30 9.05 33.81 41.60
N ALA A 31 10.37 33.91 41.53
CA ALA A 31 11.15 33.22 40.51
C ALA A 31 11.00 31.69 40.58
N LEU A 32 10.97 31.12 41.80
CA LEU A 32 10.75 29.67 41.98
C LEU A 32 9.35 29.24 41.50
N VAL A 33 8.31 30.00 41.81
CA VAL A 33 6.93 29.72 41.36
C VAL A 33 6.82 29.82 39.85
N ASP A 34 7.44 30.82 39.23
CA ASP A 34 7.43 31.00 37.77
C ASP A 34 8.12 29.81 37.07
N ILE A 35 9.26 29.33 37.60
CA ILE A 35 9.96 28.14 37.08
C ILE A 35 9.07 26.90 37.19
N GLU A 36 8.47 26.64 38.35
CA GLU A 36 7.59 25.47 38.55
C GLU A 36 6.36 25.53 37.61
N GLN A 37 5.81 26.72 37.39
CA GLN A 37 4.68 26.92 36.50
C GLN A 37 5.06 26.67 35.02
N GLU A 38 6.24 27.10 34.59
CA GLU A 38 6.75 26.78 33.26
C GLU A 38 6.94 25.29 33.04
N GLU A 39 7.50 24.57 34.01
CA GLU A 39 7.66 23.11 33.93
C GLU A 39 6.31 22.40 33.80
N LYS A 40 5.32 22.80 34.62
CA LYS A 40 3.96 22.27 34.53
C LYS A 40 3.32 22.57 33.17
N ARG A 41 3.47 23.79 32.64
CA ARG A 41 2.98 24.16 31.30
C ARG A 41 3.65 23.33 30.20
N LYS A 42 4.97 23.16 30.25
CA LYS A 42 5.72 22.32 29.30
C LYS A 42 5.23 20.87 29.35
N GLN A 43 5.02 20.31 30.55
CA GLN A 43 4.54 18.94 30.73
C GLN A 43 3.09 18.77 30.22
N GLN A 44 2.20 19.73 30.47
CA GLN A 44 0.84 19.73 29.94
C GLN A 44 0.82 19.80 28.41
N ASN A 45 1.61 20.69 27.81
CA ASN A 45 1.75 20.80 26.36
C ASN A 45 2.26 19.49 25.72
N LEU A 46 3.23 18.83 26.37
CA LEU A 46 3.73 17.52 25.92
C LEU A 46 2.65 16.44 25.98
N ARG A 47 1.83 16.39 27.03
CA ARG A 47 0.69 15.46 27.15
C ARG A 47 -0.36 15.73 26.08
N GLN A 48 -0.72 17.00 25.85
CA GLN A 48 -1.66 17.38 24.80
C GLN A 48 -1.15 16.98 23.40
N ARG A 49 0.12 17.24 23.09
CA ARG A 49 0.73 16.81 21.80
C ARG A 49 0.73 15.29 21.64
N LYS A 50 0.97 14.52 22.72
CA LYS A 50 0.90 13.05 22.68
C LYS A 50 -0.54 12.57 22.40
N ASN A 51 -1.54 13.13 23.08
CA ASN A 51 -2.94 12.79 22.88
C ASN A 51 -3.42 13.15 21.47
N GLN A 52 -3.06 14.32 20.95
CA GLN A 52 -3.35 14.73 19.57
C GLN A 52 -2.70 13.78 18.55
N ARG A 53 -1.44 13.37 18.77
CA ARG A 53 -0.75 12.37 17.92
C ARG A 53 -1.45 11.02 17.94
N GLN A 54 -1.89 10.55 19.11
CA GLN A 54 -2.64 9.30 19.24
C GLN A 54 -3.99 9.39 18.52
N HIS A 55 -4.73 10.50 18.71
CA HIS A 55 -6.02 10.71 18.06
C HIS A 55 -5.88 10.83 16.53
N LYS A 56 -4.87 11.54 16.03
CA LYS A 56 -4.57 11.60 14.60
C LYS A 56 -4.17 10.23 14.02
N LYS A 57 -3.42 9.42 14.78
CA LYS A 57 -3.08 8.04 14.39
C LYS A 57 -4.30 7.12 14.38
N SER A 58 -5.21 7.21 15.36
CA SER A 58 -6.44 6.42 15.39
C SER A 58 -7.38 6.81 14.27
N MET A 59 -7.57 8.12 14.03
CA MET A 59 -8.38 8.63 12.91
C MET A 59 -7.82 8.22 11.56
N LYS A 60 -6.48 8.24 11.37
CA LYS A 60 -5.84 7.74 10.14
C LYS A 60 -6.02 6.23 9.97
N LYS A 61 -5.89 5.44 11.05
CA LYS A 61 -6.14 3.99 11.01
C LYS A 61 -7.61 3.69 10.68
N GLU A 62 -8.56 4.39 11.27
CA GLU A 62 -9.98 4.26 10.95
C GLU A 62 -10.29 4.70 9.52
N GLN A 63 -9.70 5.79 9.04
CA GLN A 63 -9.81 6.19 7.64
C GLN A 63 -9.24 5.12 6.71
N ILE A 64 -8.07 4.54 7.01
CA ILE A 64 -7.50 3.44 6.22
C ILE A 64 -8.37 2.18 6.30
N LYS A 65 -9.10 1.95 7.40
CA LYS A 65 -10.01 0.80 7.59
C LYS A 65 -11.38 1.03 6.92
N ARG A 66 -11.88 2.27 6.91
CA ARG A 66 -13.08 2.73 6.17
C ARG A 66 -12.82 2.79 4.66
N GLN A 67 -11.68 3.36 4.29
CA GLN A 67 -11.03 3.21 2.98
C GLN A 67 -10.29 1.87 2.88
N GLY A 68 -10.65 0.88 3.72
CA GLY A 68 -10.09 -0.46 3.78
C GLY A 68 -10.03 -1.00 2.38
N ALA A 69 -8.86 -0.79 1.78
CA ALA A 69 -8.62 -0.91 0.37
C ALA A 69 -8.58 -2.40 0.10
N TYR A 70 -9.77 -2.99 0.01
CA TYR A 70 -9.99 -4.38 -0.36
C TYR A 70 -9.60 -4.48 -1.82
N LYS A 71 -8.30 -4.47 -2.11
CA LYS A 71 -7.79 -4.41 -3.47
C LYS A 71 -8.03 -5.74 -4.16
N GLY A 72 -8.44 -5.69 -5.42
CA GLY A 72 -8.76 -6.88 -6.21
C GLY A 72 -10.24 -7.22 -6.17
N LYS A 73 -10.60 -8.41 -5.68
CA LYS A 73 -11.99 -8.88 -5.70
C LYS A 73 -12.87 -8.09 -4.73
N GLN A 74 -13.78 -7.29 -5.29
CA GLN A 74 -14.76 -6.51 -4.55
C GLN A 74 -16.19 -6.92 -4.95
N SER A 75 -17.16 -6.67 -4.05
CA SER A 75 -18.56 -6.80 -4.41
C SER A 75 -18.99 -5.63 -5.30
N ILE A 76 -19.97 -5.85 -6.16
CA ILE A 76 -20.51 -4.80 -7.05
C ILE A 76 -21.00 -3.59 -6.25
N ARG A 77 -21.61 -3.82 -5.07
CA ARG A 77 -22.05 -2.76 -4.16
C ARG A 77 -20.89 -1.89 -3.68
N LYS A 78 -19.75 -2.51 -3.34
CA LYS A 78 -18.54 -1.78 -2.91
C LYS A 78 -17.87 -1.02 -4.05
N LEU A 79 -17.93 -1.55 -5.27
CA LEU A 79 -17.46 -0.85 -6.46
C LEU A 79 -18.34 0.38 -6.77
N LYS A 80 -19.68 0.21 -6.75
CA LYS A 80 -20.64 1.31 -6.96
C LYS A 80 -20.57 2.38 -5.86
N ALA A 81 -20.38 1.98 -4.60
CA ALA A 81 -20.28 2.90 -3.46
C ALA A 81 -19.11 3.89 -3.56
N GLN A 82 -18.14 3.64 -4.44
CA GLN A 82 -17.03 4.56 -4.71
C GLN A 82 -17.42 5.66 -5.72
N ASN A 83 -18.71 5.76 -6.10
CA ASN A 83 -19.25 6.73 -7.07
C ASN A 83 -18.50 6.73 -8.42
N LEU A 84 -18.03 5.56 -8.83
CA LEU A 84 -17.38 5.36 -10.12
C LEU A 84 -18.30 4.56 -11.02
N GLU A 85 -18.40 4.99 -12.28
CA GLU A 85 -19.07 4.22 -13.32
C GLU A 85 -18.38 2.85 -13.48
N LEU A 86 -19.19 1.81 -13.73
CA LEU A 86 -18.71 0.46 -13.90
C LEU A 86 -18.78 0.06 -15.37
N THR A 87 -17.69 -0.53 -15.84
CA THR A 87 -17.57 -1.13 -17.17
C THR A 87 -17.58 -2.65 -17.03
N ASN A 88 -18.22 -3.32 -17.98
CA ASN A 88 -18.35 -4.78 -18.02
C ASN A 88 -17.68 -5.36 -19.27
N ILE A 89 -16.94 -6.46 -19.09
CA ILE A 89 -16.39 -7.24 -20.19
C ILE A 89 -16.84 -8.70 -20.02
N ALA A 90 -17.35 -9.28 -21.11
CA ALA A 90 -17.71 -10.69 -21.16
C ALA A 90 -16.45 -11.57 -21.28
N ILE A 91 -16.39 -12.63 -20.48
CA ILE A 91 -15.30 -13.62 -20.48
C ILE A 91 -15.90 -15.03 -20.64
N THR A 92 -15.20 -15.88 -21.37
CA THR A 92 -15.51 -17.30 -21.51
C THR A 92 -15.24 -18.07 -20.20
N GLY A 93 -16.24 -18.82 -19.72
CA GLY A 93 -16.28 -19.40 -18.37
C GLY A 93 -15.17 -20.37 -17.98
N SER A 94 -14.46 -20.98 -18.94
CA SER A 94 -13.39 -21.94 -18.68
C SER A 94 -12.17 -21.31 -17.97
N ASN A 95 -11.99 -19.99 -18.08
CA ASN A 95 -10.68 -19.35 -17.94
C ASN A 95 -10.65 -18.18 -16.94
N VAL A 96 -11.81 -17.81 -16.41
CA VAL A 96 -12.06 -16.61 -15.59
C VAL A 96 -11.25 -16.58 -14.28
N LYS A 97 -11.04 -17.73 -13.62
CA LYS A 97 -10.30 -17.79 -12.34
C LYS A 97 -8.82 -17.43 -12.51
N SER A 98 -8.22 -17.78 -13.65
CA SER A 98 -6.81 -17.52 -13.93
C SER A 98 -6.50 -16.03 -14.17
N PHE A 99 -7.53 -15.23 -14.46
CA PHE A 99 -7.41 -13.79 -14.68
C PHE A 99 -7.09 -13.00 -13.39
N GLU A 100 -7.46 -13.51 -12.21
CA GLU A 100 -7.24 -12.86 -10.92
C GLU A 100 -5.77 -12.50 -10.65
N LYS A 101 -4.83 -13.33 -11.14
CA LYS A 101 -3.40 -13.05 -11.00
C LYS A 101 -3.01 -11.78 -11.75
N TYR A 102 -3.56 -11.58 -12.93
CA TYR A 102 -3.27 -10.42 -13.78
C TYR A 102 -3.99 -9.18 -13.25
N ALA A 103 -5.25 -9.29 -12.85
CA ALA A 103 -5.97 -8.19 -12.20
C ALA A 103 -5.23 -7.64 -10.96
N ARG A 104 -4.64 -8.53 -10.14
CA ARG A 104 -3.79 -8.12 -9.00
C ARG A 104 -2.51 -7.42 -9.42
N LYS A 105 -1.85 -7.88 -10.49
CA LYS A 105 -0.62 -7.27 -11.02
C LYS A 105 -0.84 -5.82 -11.46
N TYR A 106 -2.01 -5.54 -12.04
CA TYR A 106 -2.40 -4.22 -12.50
C TYR A 106 -3.23 -3.42 -11.47
N ASN A 107 -3.36 -3.93 -10.23
CA ASN A 107 -4.09 -3.28 -9.12
C ASN A 107 -5.56 -2.93 -9.42
N ILE A 108 -6.24 -3.77 -10.20
CA ILE A 108 -7.62 -3.53 -10.65
C ILE A 108 -8.60 -4.07 -9.62
N ASP A 109 -9.54 -3.22 -9.20
CA ASP A 109 -10.67 -3.64 -8.37
C ASP A 109 -11.80 -4.16 -9.27
N TYR A 110 -12.22 -5.41 -9.06
CA TYR A 110 -13.18 -6.06 -9.94
C TYR A 110 -14.16 -6.98 -9.22
N SER A 111 -15.32 -7.20 -9.84
CA SER A 111 -16.39 -8.10 -9.41
C SER A 111 -16.67 -9.10 -10.53
N LEU A 112 -16.88 -10.36 -10.17
CA LEU A 112 -17.24 -11.40 -11.11
C LEU A 112 -18.71 -11.77 -10.94
N GLN A 113 -19.48 -11.72 -12.03
CA GLN A 113 -20.88 -12.15 -12.06
C GLN A 113 -21.07 -13.22 -13.13
N LYS A 114 -21.85 -14.25 -12.81
CA LYS A 114 -22.24 -15.30 -13.75
C LYS A 114 -23.68 -15.06 -14.17
N ASN A 115 -23.91 -14.94 -15.47
CA ASN A 115 -25.24 -14.92 -16.05
C ASN A 115 -25.61 -16.35 -16.45
N ARG A 116 -26.56 -16.95 -15.73
CA ARG A 116 -27.06 -18.31 -15.95
C ARG A 116 -28.20 -18.38 -16.98
N SER A 117 -28.82 -17.24 -17.30
CA SER A 117 -29.95 -17.17 -18.23
C SER A 117 -29.59 -17.41 -19.70
N ALA A 118 -28.31 -17.30 -20.05
CA ALA A 118 -27.82 -17.57 -21.39
C ALA A 118 -27.21 -18.97 -21.46
N GLU A 119 -27.54 -19.71 -22.51
CA GLU A 119 -26.84 -20.95 -22.90
C GLU A 119 -25.89 -20.62 -24.05
N PRO A 120 -24.55 -20.72 -23.89
CA PRO A 120 -23.78 -21.14 -22.71
C PRO A 120 -23.61 -20.05 -21.63
N PRO A 121 -23.37 -20.41 -20.34
CA PRO A 121 -23.24 -19.45 -19.25
C PRO A 121 -22.13 -18.43 -19.47
N GLN A 122 -22.49 -17.16 -19.45
CA GLN A 122 -21.57 -16.05 -19.65
C GLN A 122 -21.08 -15.49 -18.32
N TYR A 123 -19.80 -15.13 -18.25
CA TYR A 123 -19.19 -14.54 -17.07
C TYR A 123 -18.82 -13.09 -17.37
N PHE A 124 -19.27 -12.17 -16.53
CA PHE A 124 -18.99 -10.74 -16.66
C PHE A 124 -18.05 -10.30 -15.56
N VAL A 125 -17.01 -9.59 -15.94
CA VAL A 125 -16.16 -8.89 -14.98
C VAL A 125 -16.53 -7.41 -15.00
N PHE A 126 -17.01 -6.93 -13.87
CA PHE A 126 -17.28 -5.53 -13.60
C PHE A 126 -16.09 -4.90 -12.92
N PHE A 127 -15.62 -3.78 -13.45
CA PHE A 127 -14.50 -3.02 -12.90
C PHE A 127 -14.79 -1.53 -13.07
N LYS A 128 -13.94 -0.68 -12.49
CA LYS A 128 -14.11 0.78 -12.57
C LYS A 128 -13.79 1.29 -13.97
N ALA A 129 -14.57 2.25 -14.47
CA ALA A 129 -14.33 2.88 -15.78
C ALA A 129 -12.93 3.53 -15.88
N LYS A 130 -12.37 4.02 -14.77
CA LYS A 130 -11.00 4.56 -14.72
C LYS A 130 -9.93 3.52 -15.09
N ASP A 131 -10.18 2.25 -14.82
CA ASP A 131 -9.18 1.17 -14.93
C ASP A 131 -9.27 0.42 -16.27
N VAL A 132 -9.94 0.97 -17.30
CA VAL A 132 -10.15 0.33 -18.62
C VAL A 132 -8.84 -0.04 -19.31
N ASP A 133 -7.86 0.86 -19.34
CA ASP A 133 -6.58 0.60 -20.02
C ASP A 133 -5.77 -0.48 -19.29
N SER A 134 -5.78 -0.43 -17.96
CA SER A 134 -5.14 -1.43 -17.11
C SER A 134 -5.80 -2.80 -17.27
N MET A 135 -7.13 -2.83 -17.37
CA MET A 135 -7.90 -4.05 -17.61
C MET A 135 -7.56 -4.64 -18.99
N THR A 136 -7.46 -3.80 -20.01
CA THR A 136 -7.10 -4.22 -21.37
C THR A 136 -5.67 -4.77 -21.43
N ALA A 137 -4.71 -4.12 -20.76
CA ALA A 137 -3.34 -4.61 -20.64
C ALA A 137 -3.27 -5.96 -19.91
N ALA A 138 -4.02 -6.12 -18.81
CA ALA A 138 -4.13 -7.38 -18.08
C ALA A 138 -4.69 -8.51 -18.95
N PHE A 139 -5.71 -8.22 -19.76
CA PHE A 139 -6.27 -9.19 -20.72
C PHE A 139 -5.28 -9.55 -21.82
N LYS A 140 -4.53 -8.58 -22.35
CA LYS A 140 -3.49 -8.84 -23.35
C LYS A 140 -2.39 -9.76 -22.81
N GLU A 141 -1.97 -9.57 -21.56
CA GLU A 141 -0.98 -10.44 -20.92
C GLU A 141 -1.54 -11.84 -20.66
N TYR A 142 -2.79 -11.93 -20.20
CA TYR A 142 -3.49 -13.17 -19.95
C TYR A 142 -3.64 -14.02 -21.23
N THR A 143 -4.15 -13.43 -22.31
CA THR A 143 -4.32 -14.09 -23.60
C THR A 143 -2.99 -14.53 -24.20
N GLY A 144 -1.95 -13.68 -24.09
CA GLY A 144 -0.59 -14.03 -24.50
C GLY A 144 -0.05 -15.25 -23.76
N TRP A 145 -0.29 -15.37 -22.44
CA TRP A 145 0.11 -16.54 -21.67
C TRP A 145 -0.70 -17.79 -22.02
N GLN A 146 -2.02 -17.67 -22.22
CA GLN A 146 -2.88 -18.78 -22.63
C GLN A 146 -2.44 -19.38 -23.96
N MET A 147 -2.12 -18.53 -24.94
CA MET A 147 -1.60 -18.99 -26.23
C MET A 147 -0.24 -19.69 -26.11
N LYS A 148 0.63 -19.26 -25.19
CA LYS A 148 1.89 -19.96 -24.91
C LYS A 148 1.66 -21.31 -24.24
N LYS A 149 0.68 -21.41 -23.33
CA LYS A 149 0.32 -22.65 -22.65
C LYS A 149 -0.25 -23.69 -23.62
N SER A 150 -1.16 -23.28 -24.51
CA SER A 150 -1.75 -24.18 -25.51
C SER A 150 -0.72 -24.65 -26.56
N LYS A 151 0.23 -23.79 -26.96
CA LYS A 151 1.31 -24.14 -27.90
C LYS A 151 2.39 -25.05 -27.30
N LYS A 152 2.42 -25.25 -25.97
CA LYS A 152 3.46 -26.06 -25.32
C LYS A 152 3.22 -27.55 -25.56
N VAL A 153 4.00 -28.14 -26.48
CA VAL A 153 4.00 -29.59 -26.73
C VAL A 153 4.52 -30.39 -25.52
N SER A 154 3.87 -31.52 -25.25
CA SER A 154 4.27 -32.45 -24.18
C SER A 154 5.66 -33.05 -24.43
N ILE A 155 6.37 -33.44 -23.36
CA ILE A 155 7.71 -34.05 -23.46
C ILE A 155 7.64 -35.33 -24.31
N ARG A 156 6.63 -36.17 -24.11
CA ARG A 156 6.42 -37.39 -24.91
C ARG A 156 6.25 -37.09 -26.40
N LYS A 157 5.47 -36.06 -26.75
CA LYS A 157 5.28 -35.64 -28.16
C LYS A 157 6.55 -35.05 -28.74
N LYS A 158 7.33 -34.29 -27.95
CA LYS A 158 8.66 -33.82 -28.36
C LYS A 158 9.62 -34.98 -28.63
N LEU A 159 9.63 -36.00 -27.77
CA LEU A 159 10.46 -37.19 -27.95
C LEU A 159 10.04 -38.02 -29.17
N SER A 160 8.73 -38.21 -29.39
CA SER A 160 8.22 -38.86 -30.60
C SER A 160 8.63 -38.11 -31.87
N LEU A 161 8.46 -36.78 -31.89
CA LEU A 161 8.93 -35.95 -33.00
C LEU A 161 10.44 -36.02 -33.21
N ALA A 162 11.24 -36.10 -32.13
CA ALA A 162 12.69 -36.27 -32.22
C ALA A 162 13.06 -37.64 -32.81
N LYS A 163 12.41 -38.72 -32.36
CA LYS A 163 12.61 -40.07 -32.91
C LYS A 163 12.24 -40.13 -34.40
N GLU A 164 11.11 -39.55 -34.79
CA GLU A 164 10.69 -39.46 -36.19
C GLU A 164 11.70 -38.67 -37.05
N ARG A 165 12.23 -37.56 -36.53
CA ARG A 165 13.27 -36.78 -37.23
C ARG A 165 14.55 -37.58 -37.44
N ILE A 166 15.00 -38.31 -36.42
CA ILE A 166 16.19 -39.17 -36.51
C ILE A 166 15.96 -40.29 -37.55
N ALA A 167 14.78 -40.93 -37.53
CA ALA A 167 14.44 -41.97 -38.50
C ALA A 167 14.42 -41.44 -39.94
N LYS A 168 13.80 -40.27 -40.17
CA LYS A 168 13.78 -39.60 -41.49
C LYS A 168 15.19 -39.21 -41.95
N HIS A 169 16.05 -38.74 -41.03
CA HIS A 169 17.44 -38.42 -41.35
C HIS A 169 18.21 -39.66 -41.82
N LYS A 170 18.12 -40.77 -41.07
CA LYS A 170 18.76 -42.04 -41.43
C LYS A 170 18.29 -42.58 -42.79
N GLN A 171 17.00 -42.42 -43.12
CA GLN A 171 16.48 -42.81 -44.43
C GLN A 171 17.00 -41.93 -45.57
N ARG A 172 17.16 -40.62 -45.34
CA ARG A 172 17.77 -39.69 -46.31
C ARG A 172 19.23 -39.98 -46.58
N GLU A 173 20.01 -40.35 -45.56
CA GLU A 173 21.42 -40.73 -45.76
C GLU A 173 21.56 -42.01 -46.59
N LYS A 174 20.73 -43.02 -46.31
CA LYS A 174 20.70 -44.28 -47.07
C LYS A 174 20.28 -44.12 -48.53
N THR A 175 19.39 -43.18 -48.83
CA THR A 175 18.96 -42.91 -50.21
C THR A 175 20.02 -42.13 -50.97
N LYS A 176 20.65 -41.13 -50.33
CA LYS A 176 21.78 -40.40 -50.91
C LYS A 176 23.01 -41.27 -51.18
N SER A 177 23.31 -42.25 -50.33
CA SER A 177 24.42 -43.18 -50.58
C SER A 177 24.12 -44.06 -51.80
N LYS A 178 22.90 -44.61 -51.89
CA LYS A 178 22.47 -45.39 -53.06
C LYS A 178 22.51 -44.59 -54.36
N GLU A 179 22.03 -43.35 -54.36
CA GLU A 179 22.11 -42.47 -55.55
C GLU A 179 23.55 -42.18 -55.98
N ARG A 180 24.49 -42.03 -55.03
CA ARG A 180 25.93 -41.86 -55.34
C ARG A 180 26.55 -43.12 -55.94
N ASP A 181 26.19 -44.28 -55.42
CA ASP A 181 26.73 -45.56 -55.89
C ASP A 181 26.20 -45.92 -57.29
N THR A 182 24.99 -45.46 -57.64
CA THR A 182 24.43 -45.60 -59.00
C THR A 182 24.90 -44.54 -60.00
N ALA A 183 25.56 -43.48 -59.53
CA ALA A 183 26.07 -42.38 -60.36
C ALA A 183 27.59 -42.46 -60.62
N ARG A 184 28.23 -43.56 -60.23
CA ARG A 184 29.60 -43.94 -60.61
C ARG A 184 29.53 -45.04 -61.67
#